data_AF-A0A8S2IBV5-F1
#
_entry.id   AF-A0A8S2IBV5-F1
#
_cell.length_a   1.000
_cell.length_b   1.000
_cell.length_c   1.000
_cell.angle_alpha   90.00
_cell.angle_beta   90.00
_cell.angle_gamma   90.00
#
_symmetry.space_group_name_H-M   'P 1'
#
loop_
_entity.id
_entity.type
_entity.pdbx_description
1 polymer ?
#
loop_
_entity_poly.entity_id
_entity_poly.type
_entity_poly.pdbx_seq_one_letter_code
_entity_poly.pdbx_strand_id
1 'polypeptide(L)'
;MTTKMDHYVSSGEIDGKRAKMALNDDFHPGTESSENGQWSLFDVKSKEDIISLPLTTLDNTQERSLADNLQEELANTSVSQQVSLEEKSLSIANLENLRAEMEAQQREMKRTTEEVKAISDQLDQKNKENQYLEKELASNKKAHMNAQKERERQSDEILKLGGEINQLLAAQKASKDMKQKIDKEVENKLAAAQAKQKSAEEEKERKVQEILDFAKKIKEMEANNAKLIEKNEAHKQDLGQKLIAAQEKQKNAEKEKERQARQISELDKLIKELQVHKQKGEQEKANIEKIEKAIIAIQYSKIETQLARDYLAPKQSVILDHMKKTGQKIDNHFIDRLPKMMLGEVTHGSTVTYTVTIVGFRDHHDIFKAVLARIQKFIKLIQRAKDFYQRCLKRITKSTEMVVSKIKSRAQYWKQYVKSFTRILQDKSNEYTELFNNYIEDIAKSLTEQCISNDLTTIKTEIEKQTDSFIKDKSFEKEMEPLKHQALEEFIEQNIIMQRSHHDKKPSAKSITVLETFVNEVKRAFKTNQKYVGHDAKHFDLIPDVLQRLIIYYCCFNIQLPLFESALDLLDKIDKHTVATIATSTGS
;
A
#
# COMPACT_ATOMS: atom_id res chain seq x y z
N MET A 1 -25.40 -6.57 -47.50
CA MET A 1 -24.91 -6.50 -48.91
C MET A 1 -23.54 -5.82 -48.92
N THR A 2 -22.81 -5.92 -50.03
CA THR A 2 -21.35 -5.67 -50.14
C THR A 2 -20.94 -4.23 -50.43
N THR A 3 -19.94 -3.72 -49.70
CA THR A 3 -18.80 -2.89 -50.16
C THR A 3 -17.74 -2.92 -49.04
N LYS A 4 -16.45 -3.27 -49.18
CA LYS A 4 -15.33 -3.04 -50.14
C LYS A 4 -14.42 -1.85 -49.77
N MET A 5 -13.16 -2.00 -50.19
CA MET A 5 -12.00 -1.09 -50.08
C MET A 5 -11.27 -1.01 -48.73
N ASP A 6 -9.94 -0.78 -48.72
CA ASP A 6 -8.84 -1.46 -49.44
C ASP A 6 -7.49 -1.02 -48.84
N HIS A 7 -6.41 -1.76 -49.14
CA HIS A 7 -4.97 -1.46 -48.98
C HIS A 7 -4.50 -0.28 -48.09
N TYR A 8 -3.55 -0.56 -47.19
CA TYR A 8 -2.13 -0.27 -47.50
C TYR A 8 -1.17 -1.12 -46.65
N VAL A 9 -0.10 -1.61 -47.28
CA VAL A 9 1.08 -2.19 -46.62
C VAL A 9 2.28 -1.38 -47.10
N SER A 10 3.16 -0.98 -46.19
CA SER A 10 4.47 -0.42 -46.54
C SER A 10 5.54 -1.05 -45.66
N SER A 11 6.38 -1.87 -46.27
CA SER A 11 7.72 -2.15 -45.77
C SER A 11 8.59 -0.88 -45.82
N GLY A 12 9.69 -0.86 -45.08
CA GLY A 12 10.56 0.31 -44.95
C GLY A 12 11.85 0.03 -44.20
N GLU A 13 12.70 -0.83 -44.75
CA GLU A 13 14.07 -1.01 -44.28
C GLU A 13 14.92 0.21 -44.66
N ILE A 14 15.64 0.81 -43.71
CA ILE A 14 16.78 1.69 -43.99
C ILE A 14 17.91 1.40 -43.00
N ASP A 15 19.08 1.07 -43.54
CA ASP A 15 20.33 0.84 -42.79
C ASP A 15 20.85 2.11 -42.10
N GLY A 16 21.31 1.96 -40.85
CA GLY A 16 21.57 3.09 -39.94
C GLY A 16 22.84 2.99 -39.10
N LYS A 17 23.98 2.70 -39.75
CA LYS A 17 25.36 2.65 -39.18
C LYS A 17 25.55 3.34 -37.82
N ARG A 18 26.02 2.61 -36.80
CA ARG A 18 26.66 3.23 -35.62
C ARG A 18 28.01 2.61 -35.29
N ALA A 19 28.91 3.46 -34.79
CA ALA A 19 30.35 3.22 -34.78
C ALA A 19 30.81 2.13 -33.81
N LYS A 20 31.87 1.42 -34.20
CA LYS A 20 32.79 0.82 -33.22
C LYS A 20 33.51 1.96 -32.49
N MET A 21 33.51 1.94 -31.17
CA MET A 21 34.49 2.68 -30.37
C MET A 21 34.91 1.78 -29.22
N ALA A 22 36.21 1.54 -29.10
CA ALA A 22 36.77 0.72 -28.03
C ALA A 22 37.01 1.59 -26.79
N LEU A 23 36.75 1.02 -25.63
CA LEU A 23 37.36 1.40 -24.37
C LEU A 23 37.75 0.12 -23.66
N ASN A 24 38.99 0.07 -23.20
CA ASN A 24 39.43 -0.94 -22.23
C ASN A 24 38.83 -0.58 -20.86
N ASP A 25 38.74 -1.56 -19.97
CA ASP A 25 39.42 -1.46 -18.67
C ASP A 25 39.50 -2.86 -18.06
N ASP A 26 40.69 -3.24 -17.60
CA ASP A 26 40.95 -4.56 -17.02
C ASP A 26 40.50 -4.61 -15.56
N PHE A 27 39.82 -5.70 -15.18
CA PHE A 27 39.57 -6.01 -13.76
C PHE A 27 39.74 -7.51 -13.51
N HIS A 28 40.90 -7.89 -12.95
CA HIS A 28 41.13 -9.23 -12.44
C HIS A 28 40.46 -9.43 -11.08
N PRO A 29 39.74 -10.54 -10.84
CA PRO A 29 39.31 -10.91 -9.50
C PRO A 29 40.51 -11.50 -8.73
N GLY A 30 41.02 -10.77 -7.74
CA GLY A 30 42.03 -11.29 -6.81
C GLY A 30 41.42 -12.35 -5.89
N THR A 31 41.98 -13.56 -5.91
CA THR A 31 41.53 -14.68 -5.07
C THR A 31 42.06 -14.57 -3.65
N GLU A 32 41.18 -14.66 -2.65
CA GLU A 32 41.59 -14.84 -1.25
C GLU A 32 42.16 -16.25 -1.05
N SER A 33 43.46 -16.34 -0.78
CA SER A 33 44.13 -17.59 -0.40
C SER A 33 44.11 -17.78 1.11
N SER A 34 43.44 -18.84 1.58
CA SER A 34 43.55 -19.29 2.97
C SER A 34 44.95 -19.83 3.26
N GLU A 35 45.54 -19.49 4.41
CA GLU A 35 46.66 -20.25 4.95
C GLU A 35 46.61 -20.34 6.49
N ASN A 36 47.05 -21.47 7.03
CA ASN A 36 46.90 -21.80 8.46
C ASN A 36 48.16 -21.41 9.24
N GLY A 37 47.99 -20.65 10.33
CA GLY A 37 49.03 -20.40 11.34
C GLY A 37 48.64 -21.03 12.68
N GLN A 38 49.41 -22.01 13.16
CA GLN A 38 49.12 -22.78 14.38
C GLN A 38 50.37 -22.78 15.29
N TRP A 39 50.14 -22.93 16.61
CA TRP A 39 51.18 -22.97 17.68
C TRP A 39 51.88 -21.60 17.93
N SER A 40 52.47 -21.31 19.10
CA SER A 40 52.69 -22.13 20.30
C SER A 40 52.55 -21.32 21.61
N LEU A 41 52.04 -21.99 22.65
CA LEU A 41 52.20 -21.61 24.07
C LEU A 41 53.68 -21.73 24.51
N PHE A 42 54.24 -20.81 25.31
CA PHE A 42 55.27 -21.13 26.32
C PHE A 42 55.60 -20.00 27.33
N ASP A 43 55.87 -20.41 28.57
CA ASP A 43 56.46 -19.74 29.76
C ASP A 43 56.78 -18.23 29.77
N VAL A 44 56.19 -17.55 30.76
CA VAL A 44 56.84 -16.44 31.46
C VAL A 44 57.89 -17.02 32.41
N LYS A 45 59.16 -16.66 32.24
CA LYS A 45 60.20 -16.88 33.26
C LYS A 45 60.61 -15.58 33.92
N SER A 46 60.64 -15.59 35.24
CA SER A 46 61.20 -14.51 36.04
C SER A 46 62.70 -14.36 35.81
N LYS A 47 63.15 -13.11 35.80
CA LYS A 47 64.55 -12.74 36.07
C LYS A 47 64.56 -11.52 36.96
N GLU A 48 64.96 -11.74 38.20
CA GLU A 48 65.53 -10.70 39.04
C GLU A 48 66.95 -10.44 38.52
N ASP A 49 67.28 -9.20 38.19
CA ASP A 49 68.66 -8.78 37.94
C ASP A 49 68.86 -7.44 38.66
N ILE A 50 69.62 -7.47 39.75
CA ILE A 50 69.84 -6.33 40.65
C ILE A 50 70.98 -5.46 40.09
N ILE A 51 70.70 -4.21 39.76
CA ILE A 51 71.72 -3.20 39.44
C ILE A 51 71.54 -2.01 40.37
N SER A 52 72.41 -1.92 41.38
CA SER A 52 72.54 -0.76 42.26
C SER A 52 73.50 0.27 41.66
N LEU A 53 73.13 1.56 41.66
CA LEU A 53 73.97 2.79 41.65
C LEU A 53 73.13 3.98 41.13
N PRO A 54 73.45 5.24 41.48
CA PRO A 54 73.80 5.76 42.81
C PRO A 54 72.76 6.81 43.28
N LEU A 55 72.78 7.20 44.56
CA LEU A 55 72.03 8.39 45.00
C LEU A 55 72.64 9.66 44.38
N THR A 56 71.88 10.33 43.52
CA THR A 56 72.03 11.76 43.23
C THR A 56 70.74 12.46 43.60
N THR A 57 70.83 13.60 44.26
CA THR A 57 69.66 14.35 44.76
C THR A 57 68.85 14.92 43.60
N LEU A 58 67.69 14.33 43.32
CA LEU A 58 66.67 14.92 42.46
C LEU A 58 65.83 15.96 43.23
N ASP A 59 65.22 16.87 42.49
CA ASP A 59 64.43 17.97 43.04
C ASP A 59 62.98 17.53 43.36
N ASN A 60 62.41 18.06 44.45
CA ASN A 60 61.09 17.73 45.00
C ASN A 60 59.91 18.02 44.04
N THR A 61 60.19 18.65 42.90
CA THR A 61 59.21 18.90 41.82
C THR A 61 59.02 17.68 40.90
N GLN A 62 60.03 16.82 40.72
CA GLN A 62 59.92 15.67 39.81
C GLN A 62 59.18 14.48 40.44
N GLU A 63 59.32 14.23 41.75
CA GLU A 63 58.57 13.15 42.42
C GLU A 63 57.06 13.41 42.40
N ARG A 64 56.62 14.66 42.55
CA ARG A 64 55.20 15.04 42.37
C ARG A 64 54.73 14.80 40.95
N SER A 65 55.50 15.22 39.94
CA SER A 65 55.17 14.95 38.54
C SER A 65 55.07 13.45 38.23
N LEU A 66 55.88 12.59 38.86
CA LEU A 66 55.76 11.14 38.69
C LEU A 66 54.53 10.57 39.40
N ALA A 67 54.25 11.03 40.63
CA ALA A 67 53.08 10.60 41.40
C ALA A 67 51.75 11.01 40.72
N ASP A 68 51.66 12.26 40.26
CA ASP A 68 50.50 12.78 39.54
C ASP A 68 50.27 11.99 38.22
N ASN A 69 51.33 11.74 37.43
CA ASN A 69 51.26 10.94 36.22
C ASN A 69 50.84 9.48 36.49
N LEU A 70 51.39 8.83 37.52
CA LEU A 70 51.00 7.46 37.91
C LEU A 70 49.56 7.38 38.42
N GLN A 71 49.09 8.43 39.11
CA GLN A 71 47.71 8.52 39.56
C GLN A 71 46.73 8.78 38.39
N GLU A 72 47.16 9.51 37.36
CA GLU A 72 46.44 9.64 36.09
C GLU A 72 46.43 8.33 35.27
N GLU A 73 47.53 7.60 35.18
CA GLU A 73 47.56 6.26 34.54
C GLU A 73 46.67 5.25 35.27
N LEU A 74 46.67 5.23 36.60
CA LEU A 74 45.79 4.38 37.40
C LEU A 74 44.32 4.75 37.24
N ALA A 75 43.99 6.05 37.18
CA ALA A 75 42.63 6.53 36.90
C ALA A 75 42.18 6.11 35.49
N ASN A 76 43.01 6.34 34.47
CA ASN A 76 42.71 5.97 33.08
C ASN A 76 42.58 4.46 32.89
N THR A 77 43.40 3.65 33.58
CA THR A 77 43.30 2.19 33.56
C THR A 77 42.00 1.72 34.24
N SER A 78 41.63 2.31 35.37
CA SER A 78 40.36 2.03 36.06
C SER A 78 39.14 2.34 35.17
N VAL A 79 39.12 3.53 34.55
CA VAL A 79 38.06 3.93 33.60
C VAL A 79 38.01 2.98 32.40
N SER A 80 39.16 2.60 31.82
CA SER A 80 39.19 1.64 30.71
C SER A 80 38.67 0.25 31.10
N GLN A 81 38.87 -0.19 32.35
CA GLN A 81 38.29 -1.44 32.85
C GLN A 81 36.79 -1.32 33.11
N GLN A 82 36.30 -0.19 33.63
CA GLN A 82 34.87 0.07 33.79
C GLN A 82 34.14 0.09 32.44
N VAL A 83 34.65 0.81 31.44
CA VAL A 83 34.07 0.82 30.08
C VAL A 83 34.02 -0.60 29.50
N SER A 84 35.10 -1.38 29.64
CA SER A 84 35.11 -2.77 29.15
C SER A 84 34.19 -3.72 29.94
N LEU A 85 33.74 -3.35 31.14
CA LEU A 85 32.73 -4.10 31.90
C LEU A 85 31.30 -3.67 31.50
N GLU A 86 31.08 -2.38 31.23
CA GLU A 86 29.81 -1.87 30.70
C GLU A 86 29.53 -2.41 29.29
N GLU A 87 30.53 -2.44 28.40
CA GLU A 87 30.42 -3.07 27.07
C GLU A 87 30.05 -4.56 27.16
N LYS A 88 30.65 -5.30 28.11
CA LYS A 88 30.32 -6.71 28.35
C LYS A 88 28.91 -6.87 28.91
N SER A 89 28.49 -6.01 29.83
CA SER A 89 27.14 -5.99 30.40
C SER A 89 26.09 -5.73 29.31
N LEU A 90 26.32 -4.74 28.45
CA LEU A 90 25.47 -4.41 27.30
C LEU A 90 25.41 -5.58 26.30
N SER A 91 26.54 -6.24 26.04
CA SER A 91 26.61 -7.43 25.18
C SER A 91 25.81 -8.61 25.75
N ILE A 92 25.88 -8.86 27.07
CA ILE A 92 25.08 -9.89 27.74
C ILE A 92 23.58 -9.56 27.63
N ALA A 93 23.16 -8.33 27.94
CA ALA A 93 21.76 -7.91 27.82
C ALA A 93 21.22 -8.06 26.38
N ASN A 94 22.04 -7.76 25.37
CA ASN A 94 21.69 -7.98 23.96
C ASN A 94 21.52 -9.47 23.61
N LEU A 95 22.37 -10.35 24.14
CA LEU A 95 22.26 -11.80 23.95
C LEU A 95 21.04 -12.40 24.69
N GLU A 96 20.70 -11.89 25.88
CA GLU A 96 19.49 -12.30 26.61
C GLU A 96 18.21 -11.87 25.89
N ASN A 97 18.17 -10.65 25.34
CA ASN A 97 17.07 -10.18 24.50
C ASN A 97 16.92 -11.03 23.22
N LEU A 98 18.02 -11.31 22.52
CA LEU A 98 18.01 -12.17 21.32
C LEU A 98 17.52 -13.59 21.65
N ARG A 99 17.93 -14.15 22.79
CA ARG A 99 17.44 -15.43 23.28
C ARG A 99 15.94 -15.38 23.58
N ALA A 100 15.45 -14.34 24.23
CA ALA A 100 14.03 -14.19 24.53
C ALA A 100 13.18 -14.09 23.25
N GLU A 101 13.68 -13.39 22.22
CA GLU A 101 13.05 -13.33 20.91
C GLU A 101 13.03 -14.70 20.22
N MET A 102 14.15 -15.44 20.22
CA MET A 102 14.20 -16.82 19.71
C MET A 102 13.24 -17.77 20.43
N GLU A 103 13.15 -17.69 21.77
CA GLU A 103 12.19 -18.49 22.54
C GLU A 103 10.73 -18.10 22.26
N ALA A 104 10.45 -16.83 21.97
CA ALA A 104 9.12 -16.38 21.54
C ALA A 104 8.76 -16.91 20.14
N GLN A 105 9.64 -16.73 19.16
CA GLN A 105 9.48 -17.27 17.80
C GLN A 105 9.30 -18.79 17.81
N GLN A 106 10.02 -19.53 18.67
CA GLN A 106 9.86 -20.98 18.78
C GLN A 106 8.50 -21.39 19.39
N ARG A 107 7.92 -20.59 20.30
CA ARG A 107 6.57 -20.82 20.83
C ARG A 107 5.50 -20.55 19.77
N GLU A 108 5.65 -19.48 18.98
CA GLU A 108 4.76 -19.16 17.86
C GLU A 108 4.83 -20.19 16.73
N MET A 109 6.03 -20.68 16.40
CA MET A 109 6.24 -21.76 15.43
C MET A 109 5.57 -23.08 15.88
N LYS A 110 5.63 -23.43 17.18
CA LYS A 110 4.91 -24.59 17.72
C LYS A 110 3.39 -24.41 17.60
N ARG A 111 2.87 -23.26 18.05
CA ARG A 111 1.44 -22.94 17.97
C ARG A 111 0.91 -22.98 16.53
N THR A 112 1.60 -22.36 15.59
CA THR A 112 1.20 -22.38 14.17
C THR A 112 1.29 -23.78 13.55
N THR A 113 2.26 -24.61 13.98
CA THR A 113 2.31 -26.04 13.59
C THR A 113 1.12 -26.83 14.13
N GLU A 114 0.70 -26.56 15.37
CA GLU A 114 -0.49 -27.17 16.00
C GLU A 114 -1.79 -26.72 15.33
N GLU A 115 -1.92 -25.43 15.00
CA GLU A 115 -3.06 -24.89 14.25
C GLU A 115 -3.15 -25.46 12.82
N VAL A 116 -2.03 -25.56 12.09
CA VAL A 116 -1.96 -26.22 10.77
C VAL A 116 -2.34 -27.70 10.86
N LYS A 117 -1.87 -28.41 11.90
CA LYS A 117 -2.25 -29.81 12.13
C LYS A 117 -3.76 -29.94 12.38
N ALA A 118 -4.34 -29.10 13.23
CA ALA A 118 -5.77 -29.12 13.51
C ALA A 118 -6.62 -28.85 12.25
N ILE A 119 -6.16 -27.97 11.36
CA ILE A 119 -6.80 -27.73 10.05
C ILE A 119 -6.68 -28.97 9.14
N SER A 120 -5.54 -29.66 9.15
CA SER A 120 -5.35 -30.92 8.39
C SER A 120 -6.26 -32.04 8.91
N ASP A 121 -6.35 -32.22 10.22
CA ASP A 121 -7.22 -33.23 10.85
C ASP A 121 -8.70 -32.96 10.55
N GLN A 122 -9.14 -31.69 10.53
CA GLN A 122 -10.49 -31.28 10.09
C GLN A 122 -10.74 -31.53 8.60
N LEU A 123 -9.75 -31.26 7.73
CA LEU A 123 -9.86 -31.50 6.30
C LEU A 123 -10.01 -33.00 6.01
N ASP A 124 -9.25 -33.86 6.69
CA ASP A 124 -9.38 -35.31 6.57
C ASP A 124 -10.71 -35.84 7.12
N GLN A 125 -11.28 -35.23 8.15
CA GLN A 125 -12.65 -35.53 8.56
C GLN A 125 -13.65 -35.15 7.46
N LYS A 126 -13.55 -33.95 6.88
CA LYS A 126 -14.45 -33.51 5.80
C LYS A 126 -14.31 -34.34 4.53
N ASN A 127 -13.11 -34.83 4.22
CA ASN A 127 -12.88 -35.78 3.12
C ASN A 127 -13.59 -37.12 3.36
N LYS A 128 -13.60 -37.63 4.61
CA LYS A 128 -14.35 -38.86 4.98
C LYS A 128 -15.86 -38.66 4.91
N GLU A 129 -16.36 -37.51 5.35
CA GLU A 129 -17.78 -37.13 5.21
C GLU A 129 -18.20 -37.04 3.74
N ASN A 130 -17.40 -36.38 2.88
CA ASN A 130 -17.65 -36.30 1.44
C ASN A 130 -17.66 -37.69 0.78
N GLN A 131 -16.70 -38.56 1.08
CA GLN A 131 -16.67 -39.94 0.56
C GLN A 131 -17.87 -40.79 1.02
N TYR A 132 -18.46 -40.49 2.17
CA TYR A 132 -19.70 -41.12 2.61
C TYR A 132 -20.89 -40.61 1.77
N LEU A 133 -21.03 -39.28 1.64
CA LEU A 133 -22.09 -38.65 0.85
C LEU A 133 -22.04 -39.05 -0.63
N GLU A 134 -20.85 -39.22 -1.23
CA GLU A 134 -20.70 -39.72 -2.60
C GLU A 134 -21.20 -41.17 -2.76
N LYS A 135 -20.92 -42.04 -1.77
CA LYS A 135 -21.42 -43.43 -1.75
C LYS A 135 -22.94 -43.47 -1.57
N GLU A 136 -23.49 -42.64 -0.69
CA GLU A 136 -24.93 -42.51 -0.49
C GLU A 136 -25.63 -41.98 -1.75
N LEU A 137 -25.08 -40.95 -2.38
CA LEU A 137 -25.60 -40.36 -3.63
C LEU A 137 -25.50 -41.33 -4.82
N ALA A 138 -24.44 -42.15 -4.88
CA ALA A 138 -24.33 -43.24 -5.85
C ALA A 138 -25.37 -44.35 -5.59
N SER A 139 -25.61 -44.71 -4.33
CA SER A 139 -26.66 -45.66 -3.93
C SER A 139 -28.05 -45.15 -4.32
N ASN A 140 -28.37 -43.90 -4.00
CA ASN A 140 -29.64 -43.26 -4.33
C ASN A 140 -29.84 -43.12 -5.85
N LYS A 141 -28.79 -42.81 -6.63
CA LYS A 141 -28.84 -42.88 -8.10
C LYS A 141 -29.16 -44.30 -8.61
N LYS A 142 -28.56 -45.34 -8.04
CA LYS A 142 -28.84 -46.74 -8.39
C LYS A 142 -30.27 -47.14 -8.03
N ALA A 143 -30.78 -46.71 -6.87
CA ALA A 143 -32.17 -46.93 -6.47
C ALA A 143 -33.15 -46.22 -7.43
N HIS A 144 -32.90 -44.96 -7.79
CA HIS A 144 -33.71 -44.22 -8.76
C HIS A 144 -33.72 -44.90 -10.14
N MET A 145 -32.55 -45.32 -10.66
CA MET A 145 -32.46 -46.03 -11.94
C MET A 145 -33.21 -47.37 -11.93
N ASN A 146 -33.20 -48.10 -10.80
CA ASN A 146 -33.99 -49.32 -10.65
C ASN A 146 -35.50 -49.02 -10.61
N ALA A 147 -35.93 -48.03 -9.84
CA ALA A 147 -37.34 -47.61 -9.77
C ALA A 147 -37.86 -47.08 -11.11
N GLN A 148 -37.01 -46.41 -11.90
CA GLN A 148 -37.35 -45.98 -13.26
C GLN A 148 -37.51 -47.19 -14.19
N LYS A 149 -36.57 -48.15 -14.19
CA LYS A 149 -36.71 -49.38 -14.99
C LYS A 149 -37.94 -50.21 -14.64
N GLU A 150 -38.36 -50.20 -13.38
CA GLU A 150 -39.58 -50.88 -12.96
C GLU A 150 -40.84 -50.15 -13.44
N ARG A 151 -40.83 -48.82 -13.49
CA ARG A 151 -41.90 -48.03 -14.15
C ARG A 151 -41.92 -48.23 -15.67
N GLU A 152 -40.76 -48.36 -16.31
CA GLU A 152 -40.64 -48.68 -17.74
C GLU A 152 -41.27 -50.06 -18.02
N ARG A 153 -40.94 -51.09 -17.24
CA ARG A 153 -41.61 -52.41 -17.29
C ARG A 153 -43.12 -52.34 -17.07
N GLN A 154 -43.58 -51.61 -16.07
CA GLN A 154 -45.02 -51.42 -15.81
C GLN A 154 -45.70 -50.69 -16.98
N SER A 155 -45.03 -49.75 -17.63
CA SER A 155 -45.53 -49.09 -18.85
C SER A 155 -45.60 -50.05 -20.04
N ASP A 156 -44.60 -50.91 -20.24
CA ASP A 156 -44.60 -51.95 -21.27
C ASP A 156 -45.68 -53.02 -21.03
N GLU A 157 -45.92 -53.39 -19.77
CA GLU A 157 -46.98 -54.31 -19.37
C GLU A 157 -48.38 -53.69 -19.55
N ILE A 158 -48.54 -52.40 -19.22
CA ILE A 158 -49.77 -51.63 -19.52
C ILE A 158 -49.99 -51.51 -21.04
N LEU A 159 -48.93 -51.30 -21.84
CA LEU A 159 -49.02 -51.28 -23.30
C LEU A 159 -49.40 -52.66 -23.87
N LYS A 160 -48.85 -53.75 -23.32
CA LYS A 160 -49.20 -55.13 -23.69
C LYS A 160 -50.65 -55.47 -23.33
N LEU A 161 -51.08 -55.14 -22.12
CA LEU A 161 -52.48 -55.26 -21.69
C LEU A 161 -53.40 -54.38 -22.55
N GLY A 162 -52.97 -53.19 -22.96
CA GLY A 162 -53.67 -52.36 -23.93
C GLY A 162 -53.79 -53.01 -25.31
N GLY A 163 -52.77 -53.74 -25.76
CA GLY A 163 -52.82 -54.58 -26.95
C GLY A 163 -53.81 -55.73 -26.83
N GLU A 164 -53.78 -56.46 -25.71
CA GLU A 164 -54.69 -57.57 -25.41
C GLU A 164 -56.15 -57.09 -25.27
N ILE A 165 -56.41 -55.94 -24.63
CA ILE A 165 -57.72 -55.27 -24.59
C ILE A 165 -58.20 -54.88 -25.99
N ASN A 166 -57.32 -54.38 -26.87
CA ASN A 166 -57.68 -54.07 -28.25
C ASN A 166 -57.97 -55.33 -29.08
N GLN A 167 -57.28 -56.46 -28.83
CA GLN A 167 -57.61 -57.75 -29.43
C GLN A 167 -58.96 -58.28 -28.91
N LEU A 168 -59.27 -58.13 -27.63
CA LEU A 168 -60.58 -58.48 -27.05
C LEU A 168 -61.70 -57.59 -27.60
N LEU A 169 -61.46 -56.29 -27.82
CA LEU A 169 -62.40 -55.39 -28.50
C LEU A 169 -62.59 -55.74 -29.99
N ALA A 170 -61.55 -56.24 -30.68
CA ALA A 170 -61.67 -56.77 -32.03
C ALA A 170 -62.49 -58.08 -32.05
N ALA A 171 -62.28 -58.99 -31.11
CA ALA A 171 -63.10 -60.19 -30.93
C ALA A 171 -64.56 -59.83 -30.57
N GLN A 172 -64.78 -58.79 -29.76
CA GLN A 172 -66.12 -58.30 -29.43
C GLN A 172 -66.83 -57.65 -30.65
N LYS A 173 -66.09 -57.01 -31.57
CA LYS A 173 -66.62 -56.61 -32.88
C LYS A 173 -66.99 -57.82 -33.74
N ALA A 174 -66.10 -58.80 -33.89
CA ALA A 174 -66.38 -60.02 -34.65
C ALA A 174 -67.60 -60.80 -34.10
N SER A 175 -67.77 -60.83 -32.77
CA SER A 175 -68.97 -61.39 -32.12
C SER A 175 -70.26 -60.64 -32.49
N LYS A 176 -70.17 -59.32 -32.76
CA LYS A 176 -71.31 -58.48 -33.15
C LYS A 176 -71.75 -58.75 -34.59
N ASP A 177 -70.80 -58.97 -35.50
CA ASP A 177 -71.08 -59.24 -36.92
C ASP A 177 -71.70 -60.64 -37.14
N MET A 178 -71.39 -61.61 -36.27
CA MET A 178 -72.06 -62.91 -36.28
C MET A 178 -73.54 -62.82 -35.87
N LYS A 179 -73.91 -61.83 -35.04
CA LYS A 179 -75.29 -61.61 -34.60
C LYS A 179 -76.18 -60.94 -35.65
N GLN A 180 -75.62 -60.33 -36.70
CA GLN A 180 -76.39 -59.80 -37.84
C GLN A 180 -76.61 -60.79 -39.00
N LYS A 181 -76.17 -62.06 -38.86
CA LYS A 181 -76.42 -63.12 -39.85
C LYS A 181 -77.60 -64.05 -39.52
N ILE A 182 -78.12 -64.02 -38.30
CA ILE A 182 -79.20 -64.93 -37.86
C ILE A 182 -80.58 -64.31 -38.08
N ASP A 183 -80.74 -63.01 -37.79
CA ASP A 183 -82.00 -62.26 -37.92
C ASP A 183 -82.40 -61.95 -39.39
N LYS A 184 -81.98 -62.81 -40.34
CA LYS A 184 -82.33 -62.71 -41.77
C LYS A 184 -82.58 -64.05 -42.47
N GLU A 185 -82.53 -65.18 -41.75
CA GLU A 185 -82.74 -66.53 -42.33
C GLU A 185 -84.06 -67.21 -41.93
N VAL A 186 -84.90 -66.55 -41.12
CA VAL A 186 -86.19 -67.09 -40.65
C VAL A 186 -87.38 -66.59 -41.48
N GLU A 187 -87.32 -65.37 -42.02
CA GLU A 187 -88.46 -64.71 -42.68
C GLU A 187 -88.65 -65.12 -44.17
N ASN A 188 -87.73 -65.92 -44.74
CA ASN A 188 -87.68 -66.26 -46.18
C ASN A 188 -87.81 -67.77 -46.49
N LYS A 189 -88.57 -68.53 -45.69
CA LYS A 189 -88.90 -69.95 -45.95
C LYS A 189 -90.41 -70.21 -46.03
N LEU A 190 -91.18 -69.28 -46.60
CA LEU A 190 -92.63 -69.42 -46.81
C LEU A 190 -93.11 -68.90 -48.19
N ALA A 191 -92.45 -69.28 -49.28
CA ALA A 191 -92.99 -69.07 -50.64
C ALA A 191 -92.50 -70.14 -51.64
N ALA A 192 -93.47 -70.76 -52.33
CA ALA A 192 -93.35 -71.44 -53.63
C ALA A 192 -92.18 -72.44 -53.87
N ALA A 193 -92.40 -73.71 -53.48
CA ALA A 193 -91.79 -74.88 -54.13
C ALA A 193 -92.82 -76.01 -54.32
N GLN A 194 -93.68 -75.86 -55.34
CA GLN A 194 -94.54 -76.93 -55.88
C GLN A 194 -93.67 -77.85 -56.77
N ALA A 195 -93.89 -79.17 -56.95
CA ALA A 195 -94.78 -80.19 -56.39
C ALA A 195 -94.04 -81.58 -56.56
N LYS A 196 -94.57 -82.82 -56.43
CA LYS A 196 -95.91 -83.37 -56.73
C LYS A 196 -96.03 -84.88 -56.39
N GLN A 197 -96.94 -85.29 -55.50
CA GLN A 197 -97.59 -86.63 -55.33
C GLN A 197 -98.45 -86.54 -54.03
N LYS A 198 -99.80 -86.64 -54.03
CA LYS A 198 -100.67 -87.85 -54.13
C LYS A 198 -100.24 -88.97 -53.17
N SER A 199 -101.01 -89.38 -52.14
CA SER A 199 -102.32 -88.97 -51.58
C SER A 199 -102.20 -88.84 -50.03
N ALA A 200 -103.20 -88.73 -49.13
CA ALA A 200 -104.67 -88.89 -49.10
C ALA A 200 -105.24 -87.88 -48.04
N GLU A 201 -106.53 -87.67 -47.69
CA GLU A 201 -107.77 -88.47 -47.56
C GLU A 201 -107.73 -89.59 -46.49
N GLU A 202 -108.43 -89.58 -45.34
CA GLU A 202 -109.32 -88.61 -44.62
C GLU A 202 -108.88 -88.53 -43.12
N GLU A 203 -109.37 -87.71 -42.17
CA GLU A 203 -110.75 -87.42 -41.70
C GLU A 203 -110.74 -86.14 -40.81
N LYS A 204 -111.85 -85.36 -40.75
CA LYS A 204 -111.93 -84.07 -40.03
C LYS A 204 -113.11 -83.99 -39.03
N GLU A 205 -112.92 -84.33 -37.75
CA GLU A 205 -113.99 -84.03 -36.77
C GLU A 205 -113.59 -83.76 -35.30
N ARG A 206 -112.50 -83.00 -35.07
CA ARG A 206 -112.15 -82.48 -33.72
C ARG A 206 -111.73 -81.00 -33.62
N LYS A 207 -112.02 -80.17 -34.62
CA LYS A 207 -111.52 -78.77 -34.72
C LYS A 207 -112.55 -77.65 -34.49
N VAL A 208 -113.55 -77.87 -33.64
CA VAL A 208 -114.57 -76.85 -33.31
C VAL A 208 -114.37 -76.24 -31.91
N GLN A 209 -113.85 -76.99 -30.93
CA GLN A 209 -113.82 -76.54 -29.54
C GLN A 209 -112.62 -75.62 -29.18
N GLU A 210 -111.44 -75.83 -29.77
CA GLU A 210 -110.21 -75.08 -29.42
C GLU A 210 -110.24 -73.59 -29.83
N ILE A 211 -111.13 -73.20 -30.74
CA ILE A 211 -111.17 -71.85 -31.31
C ILE A 211 -111.70 -70.81 -30.31
N LEU A 212 -112.56 -71.23 -29.35
CA LEU A 212 -113.19 -70.31 -28.40
C LEU A 212 -112.24 -69.85 -27.28
N ASP A 213 -111.34 -70.70 -26.80
CA ASP A 213 -110.41 -70.34 -25.72
C ASP A 213 -109.29 -69.39 -26.19
N PHE A 214 -108.94 -69.40 -27.47
CA PHE A 214 -107.90 -68.52 -28.01
C PHE A 214 -108.30 -67.03 -27.97
N ALA A 215 -109.60 -66.73 -28.16
CA ALA A 215 -110.13 -65.37 -28.16
C ALA A 215 -109.97 -64.64 -26.81
N LYS A 216 -109.95 -65.39 -25.69
CA LYS A 216 -109.84 -64.81 -24.35
C LYS A 216 -108.43 -64.29 -24.04
N LYS A 217 -107.41 -64.91 -24.65
CA LYS A 217 -105.98 -64.66 -24.36
C LYS A 217 -105.41 -63.42 -25.06
N ILE A 218 -106.07 -62.92 -26.09
CA ILE A 218 -105.63 -61.74 -26.86
C ILE A 218 -105.78 -60.45 -26.03
N LYS A 219 -106.92 -60.26 -25.36
CA LYS A 219 -107.21 -59.04 -24.58
C LYS A 219 -106.27 -58.81 -23.39
N GLU A 220 -105.67 -59.87 -22.84
CA GLU A 220 -104.70 -59.76 -21.74
C GLU A 220 -103.30 -59.31 -22.21
N MET A 221 -102.96 -59.51 -23.48
CA MET A 221 -101.70 -58.98 -24.06
C MET A 221 -101.79 -57.48 -24.34
N GLU A 222 -102.92 -57.01 -24.87
CA GLU A 222 -103.15 -55.60 -25.20
C GLU A 222 -103.03 -54.70 -23.96
N ALA A 223 -103.60 -55.12 -22.83
CA ALA A 223 -103.54 -54.40 -21.56
C ALA A 223 -102.13 -54.31 -20.95
N ASN A 224 -101.24 -55.27 -21.24
CA ASN A 224 -99.86 -55.25 -20.77
C ASN A 224 -98.94 -54.43 -21.68
N ASN A 225 -99.20 -54.39 -23.00
CA ASN A 225 -98.35 -53.69 -23.95
C ASN A 225 -98.38 -52.17 -23.73
N ALA A 226 -99.55 -51.60 -23.40
CA ALA A 226 -99.70 -50.17 -23.07
C ALA A 226 -98.78 -49.71 -21.92
N LYS A 227 -98.69 -50.50 -20.85
CA LYS A 227 -97.84 -50.21 -19.68
C LYS A 227 -96.34 -50.32 -19.95
N LEU A 228 -95.94 -50.95 -21.06
CA LEU A 228 -94.54 -51.07 -21.46
C LEU A 228 -94.05 -49.81 -22.20
N ILE A 229 -94.93 -49.16 -22.95
CA ILE A 229 -94.64 -47.95 -23.72
C ILE A 229 -94.36 -46.77 -22.78
N GLU A 230 -95.26 -46.50 -21.84
CA GLU A 230 -95.16 -45.41 -20.86
C GLU A 230 -93.84 -45.47 -20.04
N LYS A 231 -93.43 -46.67 -19.60
CA LYS A 231 -92.15 -46.89 -18.91
C LYS A 231 -90.93 -46.60 -19.78
N ASN A 232 -90.99 -46.94 -21.07
CA ASN A 232 -89.87 -46.73 -21.99
C ASN A 232 -89.68 -45.24 -22.33
N GLU A 233 -90.75 -44.45 -22.43
CA GLU A 233 -90.64 -43.01 -22.69
C GLU A 233 -90.06 -42.24 -21.50
N ALA A 234 -90.49 -42.55 -20.27
CA ALA A 234 -89.90 -41.99 -19.06
C ALA A 234 -88.39 -42.29 -18.94
N HIS A 235 -87.99 -43.55 -19.20
CA HIS A 235 -86.58 -43.96 -19.18
C HIS A 235 -85.74 -43.30 -20.30
N LYS A 236 -86.38 -42.95 -21.42
CA LYS A 236 -85.74 -42.24 -22.55
C LYS A 236 -85.48 -40.77 -22.23
N GLN A 237 -86.37 -40.11 -21.49
CA GLN A 237 -86.16 -38.72 -21.05
C GLN A 237 -85.07 -38.60 -19.97
N ASP A 238 -85.05 -39.50 -18.99
CA ASP A 238 -84.00 -39.57 -17.95
C ASP A 238 -82.59 -39.77 -18.55
N LEU A 239 -82.45 -40.70 -19.51
CA LEU A 239 -81.22 -40.89 -20.27
C LEU A 239 -80.83 -39.63 -21.07
N GLY A 240 -81.79 -38.93 -21.67
CA GLY A 240 -81.53 -37.68 -22.39
C GLY A 240 -80.95 -36.58 -21.50
N GLN A 241 -81.53 -36.35 -20.32
CA GLN A 241 -81.04 -35.37 -19.36
C GLN A 241 -79.65 -35.75 -18.81
N LYS A 242 -79.43 -37.04 -18.50
CA LYS A 242 -78.13 -37.56 -18.06
C LYS A 242 -77.04 -37.43 -19.13
N LEU A 243 -77.38 -37.60 -20.41
CA LEU A 243 -76.45 -37.41 -21.52
C LEU A 243 -76.02 -35.94 -21.66
N ILE A 244 -76.97 -35.00 -21.58
CA ILE A 244 -76.68 -33.55 -21.64
C ILE A 244 -75.79 -33.15 -20.46
N ALA A 245 -76.14 -33.54 -19.23
CA ALA A 245 -75.35 -33.25 -18.04
C ALA A 245 -73.94 -33.87 -18.08
N ALA A 246 -73.76 -35.01 -18.76
CA ALA A 246 -72.44 -35.60 -19.00
C ALA A 246 -71.64 -34.80 -20.05
N GLN A 247 -72.26 -34.38 -21.14
CA GLN A 247 -71.63 -33.55 -22.18
C GLN A 247 -71.21 -32.18 -21.66
N GLU A 248 -72.02 -31.54 -20.81
CA GLU A 248 -71.64 -30.26 -20.17
C GLU A 248 -70.48 -30.43 -19.18
N LYS A 249 -70.48 -31.51 -18.37
CA LYS A 249 -69.34 -31.84 -17.51
C LYS A 249 -68.07 -32.10 -18.32
N GLN A 250 -68.16 -32.81 -19.44
CA GLN A 250 -67.02 -33.03 -20.34
C GLN A 250 -66.50 -31.71 -20.93
N LYS A 251 -67.39 -30.87 -21.48
CA LYS A 251 -67.06 -29.58 -22.09
C LYS A 251 -66.47 -28.58 -21.09
N ASN A 252 -66.93 -28.60 -19.84
CA ASN A 252 -66.34 -27.78 -18.77
C ASN A 252 -64.99 -28.34 -18.32
N ALA A 253 -64.82 -29.66 -18.17
CA ALA A 253 -63.52 -30.27 -17.88
C ALA A 253 -62.49 -30.05 -19.01
N GLU A 254 -62.94 -29.95 -20.26
CA GLU A 254 -62.09 -29.65 -21.42
C GLU A 254 -61.63 -28.18 -21.44
N LYS A 255 -62.53 -27.23 -21.14
CA LYS A 255 -62.16 -25.82 -20.90
C LYS A 255 -61.22 -25.65 -19.69
N GLU A 256 -61.45 -26.40 -18.62
CA GLU A 256 -60.58 -26.36 -17.44
C GLU A 256 -59.18 -26.91 -17.77
N LYS A 257 -59.10 -27.97 -18.59
CA LYS A 257 -57.83 -28.47 -19.15
C LYS A 257 -57.15 -27.46 -20.08
N GLU A 258 -57.87 -26.77 -20.96
CA GLU A 258 -57.30 -25.68 -21.78
C GLU A 258 -56.73 -24.56 -20.90
N ARG A 259 -57.45 -24.16 -19.84
CA ARG A 259 -57.03 -23.12 -18.91
C ARG A 259 -55.77 -23.54 -18.15
N GLN A 260 -55.75 -24.77 -17.63
CA GLN A 260 -54.58 -25.37 -16.99
C GLN A 260 -53.40 -25.48 -17.96
N ALA A 261 -53.60 -25.90 -19.21
CA ALA A 261 -52.55 -25.97 -20.21
C ALA A 261 -51.94 -24.60 -20.55
N ARG A 262 -52.76 -23.54 -20.61
CA ARG A 262 -52.28 -22.16 -20.78
C ARG A 262 -51.47 -21.70 -19.56
N GLN A 263 -51.96 -21.93 -18.34
CA GLN A 263 -51.25 -21.61 -17.11
C GLN A 263 -49.91 -22.38 -16.99
N ILE A 264 -49.88 -23.66 -17.37
CA ILE A 264 -48.65 -24.46 -17.44
C ILE A 264 -47.70 -23.87 -18.48
N SER A 265 -48.18 -23.49 -19.67
CA SER A 265 -47.34 -22.86 -20.70
C SER A 265 -46.79 -21.48 -20.31
N GLU A 266 -47.53 -20.70 -19.51
CA GLU A 266 -47.07 -19.42 -18.97
C GLU A 266 -46.04 -19.64 -17.85
N LEU A 267 -46.25 -20.62 -16.97
CA LEU A 267 -45.30 -21.03 -15.95
C LEU A 267 -44.02 -21.61 -16.57
N ASP A 268 -44.11 -22.44 -17.62
CA ASP A 268 -42.95 -22.95 -18.37
C ASP A 268 -42.14 -21.83 -19.02
N LYS A 269 -42.80 -20.78 -19.52
CA LYS A 269 -42.13 -19.59 -20.05
C LYS A 269 -41.41 -18.82 -18.94
N LEU A 270 -42.07 -18.59 -17.81
CA LEU A 270 -41.48 -17.94 -16.65
C LEU A 270 -40.31 -18.75 -16.06
N ILE A 271 -40.43 -20.08 -16.01
CA ILE A 271 -39.36 -20.99 -15.59
C ILE A 271 -38.16 -20.89 -16.54
N LYS A 272 -38.37 -20.81 -17.86
CA LYS A 272 -37.27 -20.61 -18.84
C LYS A 272 -36.62 -19.24 -18.68
N GLU A 273 -37.39 -18.18 -18.48
CA GLU A 273 -36.87 -16.83 -18.21
C GLU A 273 -36.06 -16.78 -16.91
N LEU A 274 -36.57 -17.39 -15.83
CA LEU A 274 -35.86 -17.53 -14.56
C LEU A 274 -34.61 -18.42 -14.67
N GLN A 275 -34.63 -19.47 -15.50
CA GLN A 275 -33.44 -20.30 -15.79
C GLN A 275 -32.36 -19.50 -16.53
N VAL A 276 -32.73 -18.67 -17.51
CA VAL A 276 -31.79 -17.77 -18.21
C VAL A 276 -31.23 -16.72 -17.25
N HIS A 277 -32.07 -16.10 -16.42
CA HIS A 277 -31.61 -15.18 -15.37
C HIS A 277 -30.69 -15.85 -14.35
N LYS A 278 -30.99 -17.09 -13.94
CA LYS A 278 -30.14 -17.88 -13.05
C LYS A 278 -28.80 -18.19 -13.71
N GLN A 279 -28.77 -18.69 -14.95
CA GLN A 279 -27.53 -18.98 -15.67
C GLN A 279 -26.68 -17.72 -15.86
N LYS A 280 -27.31 -16.57 -16.16
CA LYS A 280 -26.61 -15.27 -16.23
C LYS A 280 -26.03 -14.87 -14.87
N GLY A 281 -26.78 -15.02 -13.78
CA GLY A 281 -26.29 -14.76 -12.43
C GLY A 281 -25.17 -15.71 -11.97
N GLU A 282 -25.24 -16.98 -12.36
CA GLU A 282 -24.17 -17.97 -12.12
C GLU A 282 -22.91 -17.64 -12.94
N GLN A 283 -23.06 -17.18 -14.19
CA GLN A 283 -21.94 -16.73 -15.03
C GLN A 283 -21.32 -15.42 -14.52
N GLU A 284 -22.14 -14.46 -14.09
CA GLU A 284 -21.70 -13.21 -13.45
C GLU A 284 -20.96 -13.50 -12.14
N LYS A 285 -21.50 -14.37 -11.28
CA LYS A 285 -20.82 -14.82 -10.04
C LYS A 285 -19.51 -15.54 -10.35
N ALA A 286 -19.48 -16.46 -11.32
CA ALA A 286 -18.26 -17.16 -11.72
C ALA A 286 -17.21 -16.25 -12.36
N ASN A 287 -17.60 -15.08 -12.91
CA ASN A 287 -16.68 -14.06 -13.37
C ASN A 287 -16.19 -13.18 -12.21
N ILE A 288 -17.07 -12.79 -11.27
CA ILE A 288 -16.68 -12.10 -10.03
C ILE A 288 -15.66 -12.94 -9.24
N GLU A 289 -15.90 -14.25 -9.04
CA GLU A 289 -14.97 -15.14 -8.36
C GLU A 289 -13.59 -15.28 -9.06
N LYS A 290 -13.53 -15.12 -10.39
CA LYS A 290 -12.25 -15.08 -11.14
C LYS A 290 -11.53 -13.74 -10.93
N ILE A 291 -12.27 -12.64 -10.94
CA ILE A 291 -11.73 -11.30 -10.70
C ILE A 291 -11.24 -11.18 -9.25
N GLU A 292 -11.97 -11.73 -8.27
CA GLU A 292 -11.56 -11.77 -6.87
C GLU A 292 -10.26 -12.58 -6.68
N LYS A 293 -10.08 -13.69 -7.39
CA LYS A 293 -8.82 -14.45 -7.42
C LYS A 293 -7.66 -13.71 -8.12
N ALA A 294 -7.93 -12.62 -8.84
CA ALA A 294 -6.93 -11.73 -9.41
C ALA A 294 -6.65 -10.49 -8.53
N ILE A 295 -7.44 -10.26 -7.48
CA ILE A 295 -7.11 -9.29 -6.43
C ILE A 295 -6.01 -9.90 -5.55
N ILE A 296 -4.92 -9.18 -5.41
CA ILE A 296 -3.79 -9.55 -4.57
C ILE A 296 -3.56 -8.49 -3.49
N ALA A 297 -3.00 -8.93 -2.37
CA ALA A 297 -2.49 -8.05 -1.32
C ALA A 297 -0.95 -8.20 -1.28
N ILE A 298 -0.23 -7.09 -1.34
CA ILE A 298 1.24 -7.08 -1.21
C ILE A 298 1.61 -6.06 -0.15
N GLN A 299 2.33 -6.53 0.86
CA GLN A 299 2.98 -5.71 1.88
C GLN A 299 4.37 -5.29 1.38
N TYR A 300 4.58 -3.99 1.28
CA TYR A 300 5.87 -3.37 1.01
C TYR A 300 6.50 -3.01 2.37
N SER A 301 7.47 -3.82 2.81
CA SER A 301 8.20 -3.64 4.07
C SER A 301 9.50 -2.85 3.87
N LYS A 302 10.18 -2.52 4.97
CA LYS A 302 11.43 -1.73 5.00
C LYS A 302 11.31 -0.35 4.33
N ILE A 303 10.13 0.29 4.44
CA ILE A 303 9.96 1.68 4.01
C ILE A 303 10.52 2.59 5.10
N GLU A 304 11.39 3.52 4.70
CA GLU A 304 11.98 4.55 5.56
C GLU A 304 10.87 5.33 6.30
N THR A 305 10.93 5.37 7.63
CA THR A 305 9.91 5.97 8.49
C THR A 305 9.57 7.42 8.12
N GLN A 306 10.57 8.22 7.73
CA GLN A 306 10.34 9.59 7.28
C GLN A 306 9.62 9.65 5.92
N LEU A 307 9.96 8.75 4.98
CA LEU A 307 9.26 8.64 3.69
C LEU A 307 7.79 8.25 3.90
N ALA A 308 7.53 7.30 4.81
CA ALA A 308 6.17 6.86 5.11
C ALA A 308 5.34 7.96 5.79
N ARG A 309 5.90 8.62 6.80
CA ARG A 309 5.21 9.63 7.63
C ARG A 309 4.97 10.96 6.91
N ASP A 310 5.96 11.44 6.15
CA ASP A 310 5.93 12.81 5.61
C ASP A 310 5.39 12.86 4.17
N TYR A 311 5.47 11.75 3.42
CA TYR A 311 5.11 11.71 1.99
C TYR A 311 4.00 10.70 1.65
N LEU A 312 4.00 9.48 2.23
CA LEU A 312 2.99 8.47 1.88
C LEU A 312 1.68 8.61 2.66
N ALA A 313 1.73 8.72 3.98
CA ALA A 313 0.53 8.86 4.81
C ALA A 313 -0.27 10.15 4.48
N PRO A 314 0.35 11.35 4.36
CA PRO A 314 -0.41 12.59 4.16
C PRO A 314 -1.02 12.72 2.76
N LYS A 315 -0.56 11.89 1.79
CA LYS A 315 -1.00 11.89 0.39
C LYS A 315 -1.59 10.56 -0.06
N GLN A 316 -1.97 9.68 0.88
CA GLN A 316 -2.57 8.36 0.61
C GLN A 316 -3.78 8.44 -0.35
N SER A 317 -4.63 9.45 -0.21
CA SER A 317 -5.75 9.73 -1.12
C SER A 317 -5.29 10.04 -2.54
N VAL A 318 -4.31 10.93 -2.70
CA VAL A 318 -3.74 11.32 -4.00
C VAL A 318 -3.05 10.14 -4.70
N ILE A 319 -2.36 9.29 -3.93
CA ILE A 319 -1.76 8.04 -4.44
C ILE A 319 -2.85 7.08 -4.94
N LEU A 320 -3.91 6.86 -4.16
CA LEU A 320 -5.03 6.00 -4.55
C LEU A 320 -5.77 6.54 -5.77
N ASP A 321 -6.02 7.85 -5.84
CA ASP A 321 -6.63 8.51 -7.01
C ASP A 321 -5.76 8.39 -8.26
N HIS A 322 -4.44 8.55 -8.14
CA HIS A 322 -3.52 8.35 -9.25
C HIS A 322 -3.55 6.89 -9.73
N MET A 323 -3.60 5.92 -8.81
CA MET A 323 -3.74 4.50 -9.14
C MET A 323 -5.09 4.19 -9.82
N LYS A 324 -6.21 4.78 -9.35
CA LYS A 324 -7.53 4.65 -10.01
C LYS A 324 -7.57 5.26 -11.41
N LYS A 325 -6.88 6.38 -11.63
CA LYS A 325 -6.84 7.09 -12.93
C LYS A 325 -5.90 6.43 -13.95
N THR A 326 -4.87 5.73 -13.48
CA THR A 326 -3.77 5.19 -14.32
C THR A 326 -3.87 3.67 -14.52
N GLY A 327 -4.60 2.95 -13.66
CA GLY A 327 -4.84 1.51 -13.80
C GLY A 327 -5.82 1.15 -14.92
N GLN A 328 -5.98 -0.15 -15.16
CA GLN A 328 -7.05 -0.67 -16.01
C GLN A 328 -8.43 -0.24 -15.48
N LYS A 329 -9.43 -0.16 -16.38
CA LYS A 329 -10.81 0.12 -16.00
C LYS A 329 -11.32 -0.97 -15.05
N ILE A 330 -11.45 -0.61 -13.78
CA ILE A 330 -12.03 -1.45 -12.74
C ILE A 330 -13.52 -1.62 -13.05
N ASP A 331 -14.02 -2.86 -13.03
CA ASP A 331 -15.46 -3.15 -13.17
C ASP A 331 -16.28 -2.42 -12.10
N ASN A 332 -17.48 -1.97 -12.45
CA ASN A 332 -18.37 -1.18 -11.58
C ASN A 332 -18.60 -1.80 -10.19
N HIS A 333 -18.49 -3.12 -10.05
CA HIS A 333 -18.61 -3.83 -8.77
C HIS A 333 -17.47 -3.53 -7.77
N PHE A 334 -16.32 -3.02 -8.24
CA PHE A 334 -15.09 -2.85 -7.47
C PHE A 334 -14.56 -1.40 -7.41
N ILE A 335 -15.16 -0.44 -8.12
CA ILE A 335 -14.68 0.96 -8.22
C ILE A 335 -14.50 1.63 -6.84
N ASP A 336 -15.43 1.39 -5.91
CA ASP A 336 -15.35 1.93 -4.54
C ASP A 336 -14.55 1.04 -3.57
N ARG A 337 -14.21 -0.18 -4.01
CA ARG A 337 -13.54 -1.20 -3.19
C ARG A 337 -12.04 -1.30 -3.44
N LEU A 338 -11.54 -0.88 -4.61
CA LEU A 338 -10.15 -1.02 -5.03
C LEU A 338 -9.64 0.24 -5.77
N PRO A 339 -8.30 0.47 -5.80
CA PRO A 339 -7.32 -0.11 -4.89
C PRO A 339 -7.55 0.35 -3.44
N LYS A 340 -6.98 -0.38 -2.50
CA LYS A 340 -6.80 0.08 -1.11
C LYS A 340 -5.33 0.16 -0.78
N MET A 341 -4.99 1.08 0.11
CA MET A 341 -3.68 1.29 0.70
C MET A 341 -3.88 1.37 2.21
N MET A 342 -3.07 0.64 2.96
CA MET A 342 -3.05 0.64 4.43
C MET A 342 -1.60 0.86 4.86
N LEU A 343 -1.36 1.72 5.84
CA LEU A 343 -0.04 1.88 6.45
C LEU A 343 -0.06 1.22 7.83
N GLY A 344 0.93 0.39 8.11
CA GLY A 344 1.12 -0.27 9.40
C GLY A 344 2.53 -0.01 9.91
N GLU A 345 2.62 0.56 11.11
CA GLU A 345 3.88 0.74 11.85
C GLU A 345 4.27 -0.60 12.49
N VAL A 346 5.54 -0.99 12.36
CA VAL A 346 6.08 -2.25 12.89
C VAL A 346 7.40 -1.95 13.60
N THR A 347 7.37 -2.10 14.93
CA THR A 347 8.51 -1.84 15.80
C THR A 347 9.30 -3.12 16.05
N HIS A 348 10.55 -3.15 15.59
CA HIS A 348 11.51 -4.22 15.85
C HIS A 348 12.59 -3.70 16.81
N GLY A 349 12.51 -4.10 18.08
CA GLY A 349 13.38 -3.59 19.14
C GLY A 349 13.23 -2.07 19.29
N SER A 350 14.33 -1.33 19.17
CA SER A 350 14.35 0.14 19.15
C SER A 350 14.03 0.76 17.77
N THR A 351 13.91 -0.05 16.71
CA THR A 351 13.71 0.44 15.34
C THR A 351 12.24 0.41 14.93
N VAL A 352 11.66 1.59 14.75
CA VAL A 352 10.35 1.76 14.11
C VAL A 352 10.52 1.67 12.60
N THR A 353 9.84 0.73 11.97
CA THR A 353 9.78 0.58 10.51
C THR A 353 8.35 0.70 10.02
N TYR A 354 8.16 1.21 8.80
CA TYR A 354 6.83 1.31 8.20
C TYR A 354 6.63 0.23 7.13
N THR A 355 5.42 -0.32 7.11
CA THR A 355 4.95 -1.21 6.06
C THR A 355 3.73 -0.60 5.38
N VAL A 356 3.65 -0.73 4.06
CA VAL A 356 2.48 -0.31 3.28
C VAL A 356 1.89 -1.54 2.61
N THR A 357 0.64 -1.86 2.93
CA THR A 357 -0.10 -2.94 2.29
C THR A 357 -1.01 -2.34 1.23
N ILE A 358 -0.74 -2.67 -0.03
CA ILE A 358 -1.64 -2.38 -1.15
C ILE A 358 -2.54 -3.60 -1.39
N VAL A 359 -3.80 -3.37 -1.72
CA VAL A 359 -4.76 -4.40 -2.16
C VAL A 359 -5.36 -3.97 -3.50
N GLY A 360 -5.23 -4.81 -4.53
CA GLY A 360 -5.66 -4.48 -5.89
C GLY A 360 -5.24 -5.49 -6.95
N PHE A 361 -5.40 -5.12 -8.21
CA PHE A 361 -4.85 -5.88 -9.34
C PHE A 361 -3.37 -5.57 -9.52
N ARG A 362 -2.65 -6.46 -10.24
CA ARG A 362 -1.20 -6.34 -10.49
C ARG A 362 -0.77 -4.94 -10.97
N ASP A 363 -1.52 -4.35 -11.89
CA ASP A 363 -1.28 -3.01 -12.42
C ASP A 363 -1.25 -1.94 -11.32
N HIS A 364 -2.11 -2.03 -10.31
CA HIS A 364 -2.09 -1.11 -9.16
C HIS A 364 -0.77 -1.26 -8.37
N HIS A 365 -0.25 -2.48 -8.23
CA HIS A 365 1.02 -2.73 -7.55
C HIS A 365 2.21 -2.18 -8.35
N ASP A 366 2.20 -2.30 -9.67
CA ASP A 366 3.29 -1.81 -10.51
C ASP A 366 3.25 -0.28 -10.66
N ILE A 367 2.06 0.36 -10.68
CA ILE A 367 1.90 1.82 -10.52
C ILE A 367 2.41 2.27 -9.14
N PHE A 368 2.04 1.59 -8.05
CA PHE A 368 2.51 1.97 -6.70
C PHE A 368 4.04 1.87 -6.58
N LYS A 369 4.67 0.83 -7.14
CA LYS A 369 6.15 0.73 -7.23
C LYS A 369 6.76 1.93 -7.96
N ALA A 370 6.16 2.35 -9.08
CA ALA A 370 6.64 3.50 -9.84
C ALA A 370 6.51 4.82 -9.03
N VAL A 371 5.38 5.03 -8.36
CA VAL A 371 5.16 6.19 -7.45
C VAL A 371 6.17 6.18 -6.30
N LEU A 372 6.33 5.04 -5.60
CA LEU A 372 7.27 4.89 -4.48
C LEU A 372 8.72 5.17 -4.92
N ALA A 373 9.17 4.58 -6.04
CA ALA A 373 10.50 4.81 -6.58
C ALA A 373 10.71 6.27 -7.04
N ARG A 374 9.65 6.97 -7.46
CA ARG A 374 9.71 8.39 -7.83
C ARG A 374 9.79 9.29 -6.58
N ILE A 375 9.02 8.99 -5.52
CA ILE A 375 9.10 9.67 -4.22
C ILE A 375 10.50 9.48 -3.58
N GLN A 376 11.06 8.26 -3.63
CA GLN A 376 12.43 7.99 -3.18
C GLN A 376 13.48 8.83 -3.95
N LYS A 377 13.31 9.03 -5.26
CA LYS A 377 14.18 9.90 -6.05
C LYS A 377 13.98 11.38 -5.72
N PHE A 378 12.74 11.81 -5.48
CA PHE A 378 12.38 13.18 -5.09
C PHE A 378 12.99 13.59 -3.75
N ILE A 379 12.89 12.74 -2.71
CA ILE A 379 13.55 12.98 -1.42
C ILE A 379 15.08 13.09 -1.59
N LYS A 380 15.67 12.26 -2.45
CA LYS A 380 17.11 12.37 -2.80
C LYS A 380 17.46 13.63 -3.59
N LEU A 381 16.52 14.28 -4.29
CA LEU A 381 16.74 15.62 -4.88
C LEU A 381 16.68 16.72 -3.81
N ILE A 382 15.71 16.67 -2.90
CA ILE A 382 15.62 17.63 -1.77
C ILE A 382 16.89 17.56 -0.91
N GLN A 383 17.38 16.36 -0.58
CA GLN A 383 18.63 16.22 0.17
C GLN A 383 19.83 16.79 -0.61
N ARG A 384 19.93 16.55 -1.92
CA ARG A 384 21.00 17.14 -2.76
C ARG A 384 20.97 18.66 -2.78
N ALA A 385 19.79 19.28 -2.73
CA ALA A 385 19.65 20.73 -2.61
C ALA A 385 20.14 21.24 -1.25
N LYS A 386 19.76 20.58 -0.14
CA LYS A 386 20.29 20.85 1.21
C LYS A 386 21.81 20.72 1.25
N ASP A 387 22.37 19.63 0.72
CA ASP A 387 23.82 19.40 0.67
C ASP A 387 24.54 20.46 -0.19
N PHE A 388 23.93 20.89 -1.30
CA PHE A 388 24.48 21.91 -2.19
C PHE A 388 24.55 23.27 -1.51
N TYR A 389 23.44 23.70 -0.91
CA TYR A 389 23.38 24.95 -0.17
C TYR A 389 24.34 24.94 1.04
N GLN A 390 24.43 23.82 1.79
CA GLN A 390 25.39 23.70 2.89
C GLN A 390 26.85 23.74 2.41
N ARG A 391 27.17 23.20 1.22
CA ARG A 391 28.49 23.38 0.57
C ARG A 391 28.75 24.84 0.19
N CYS A 392 27.75 25.59 -0.24
CA CYS A 392 27.88 27.02 -0.53
C CYS A 392 28.18 27.83 0.74
N LEU A 393 27.41 27.64 1.82
CA LEU A 393 27.70 28.26 3.13
C LEU A 393 29.11 27.91 3.63
N LYS A 394 29.45 26.61 3.68
CA LYS A 394 30.78 26.15 4.12
C LYS A 394 31.93 26.74 3.29
N ARG A 395 31.72 27.00 1.99
CA ARG A 395 32.70 27.69 1.13
C ARG A 395 32.87 29.15 1.54
N ILE A 396 31.78 29.88 1.79
CA ILE A 396 31.83 31.29 2.22
C ILE A 396 32.50 31.38 3.59
N THR A 397 32.02 30.65 4.60
CA THR A 397 32.58 30.62 5.95
C THR A 397 34.08 30.33 5.93
N LYS A 398 34.52 29.25 5.26
CA LYS A 398 35.94 28.91 5.16
C LYS A 398 36.76 29.92 4.37
N SER A 399 36.18 30.60 3.38
CA SER A 399 36.84 31.70 2.67
C SER A 399 37.12 32.86 3.64
N THR A 400 36.13 33.27 4.42
CA THR A 400 36.26 34.33 5.43
C THR A 400 37.26 33.94 6.53
N GLU A 401 37.26 32.71 7.02
CA GLU A 401 38.27 32.19 7.96
C GLU A 401 39.69 32.25 7.37
N MET A 402 39.86 31.87 6.09
CA MET A 402 41.13 32.00 5.37
C MET A 402 41.54 33.45 5.07
N VAL A 403 40.61 34.40 5.10
CA VAL A 403 40.91 35.84 5.04
C VAL A 403 41.38 36.34 6.40
N VAL A 404 40.62 36.04 7.46
CA VAL A 404 40.90 36.47 8.83
C VAL A 404 42.24 35.92 9.34
N SER A 405 42.55 34.65 9.06
CA SER A 405 43.80 33.99 9.50
C SER A 405 45.08 34.46 8.78
N LYS A 406 44.98 35.22 7.68
CA LYS A 406 46.15 35.78 6.97
C LYS A 406 46.68 37.08 7.59
N ILE A 407 45.91 37.72 8.47
CA ILE A 407 46.22 39.04 9.02
C ILE A 407 47.30 38.93 10.08
N LYS A 408 48.36 39.73 9.94
CA LYS A 408 49.64 39.54 10.64
C LYS A 408 49.67 40.06 12.08
N SER A 409 48.53 40.15 12.76
CA SER A 409 48.51 40.49 14.19
C SER A 409 48.66 39.23 15.06
N ARG A 410 49.69 39.21 15.91
CA ARG A 410 49.88 38.18 16.94
C ARG A 410 49.20 38.53 18.28
N ALA A 411 48.60 39.71 18.37
CA ALA A 411 48.12 40.28 19.62
C ALA A 411 46.89 39.56 20.19
N GLN A 412 46.74 39.58 21.52
CA GLN A 412 45.67 38.85 22.20
C GLN A 412 44.28 39.44 21.91
N TYR A 413 44.15 40.76 21.78
CA TYR A 413 42.90 41.44 21.42
C TYR A 413 42.38 40.98 20.04
N TRP A 414 43.29 40.73 19.08
CA TRP A 414 42.91 40.23 17.76
C TRP A 414 42.39 38.79 17.85
N LYS A 415 43.10 37.90 18.58
CA LYS A 415 42.64 36.53 18.81
C LYS A 415 41.26 36.47 19.50
N GLN A 416 40.98 37.37 20.43
CA GLN A 416 39.67 37.49 21.07
C GLN A 416 38.59 37.90 20.07
N TYR A 417 38.81 38.97 19.29
CA TYR A 417 37.88 39.40 18.24
C TYR A 417 37.61 38.28 17.22
N VAL A 418 38.66 37.60 16.75
CA VAL A 418 38.54 36.47 15.82
C VAL A 418 37.74 35.32 16.44
N LYS A 419 37.97 34.98 17.72
CA LYS A 419 37.19 33.94 18.41
C LYS A 419 35.69 34.29 18.45
N SER A 420 35.34 35.53 18.81
CA SER A 420 33.94 35.98 18.81
C SER A 420 33.35 36.00 17.40
N PHE A 421 34.08 36.53 16.41
CA PHE A 421 33.65 36.58 15.01
C PHE A 421 33.41 35.19 14.42
N THR A 422 34.33 34.23 14.58
CA THR A 422 34.15 32.85 14.09
C THR A 422 32.96 32.16 14.75
N ARG A 423 32.72 32.39 16.06
CA ARG A 423 31.52 31.86 16.73
C ARG A 423 30.24 32.45 16.11
N ILE A 424 30.14 33.78 16.07
CA ILE A 424 28.99 34.51 15.49
C ILE A 424 28.73 34.09 14.03
N LEU A 425 29.79 33.90 13.25
CA LEU A 425 29.73 33.43 11.85
C LEU A 425 29.19 31.98 11.75
N GLN A 426 29.62 31.09 12.64
CA GLN A 426 29.11 29.71 12.68
C GLN A 426 27.66 29.66 13.15
N ASP A 427 27.30 30.43 14.17
CA ASP A 427 25.92 30.54 14.68
C ASP A 427 24.98 31.03 13.57
N LYS A 428 25.38 32.09 12.84
CA LYS A 428 24.61 32.60 11.69
C LYS A 428 24.57 31.63 10.51
N SER A 429 25.64 30.86 10.28
CA SER A 429 25.66 29.79 9.28
C SER A 429 24.72 28.62 9.63
N ASN A 430 24.48 28.36 10.92
CA ASN A 430 23.51 27.37 11.38
C ASN A 430 22.08 27.90 11.15
N GLU A 431 21.79 29.13 11.58
CA GLU A 431 20.50 29.81 11.33
C GLU A 431 20.14 29.80 9.84
N TYR A 432 21.08 30.20 8.96
CA TYR A 432 20.88 30.19 7.52
C TYR A 432 20.73 28.77 6.93
N THR A 433 21.22 27.72 7.59
CA THR A 433 20.99 26.31 7.22
C THR A 433 19.58 25.85 7.59
N GLU A 434 19.11 26.20 8.78
CA GLU A 434 17.74 25.89 9.24
C GLU A 434 16.68 26.63 8.40
N LEU A 435 16.90 27.92 8.11
CA LEU A 435 16.03 28.70 7.23
C LEU A 435 15.89 28.08 5.83
N PHE A 436 16.98 27.58 5.25
CA PHE A 436 16.91 26.88 3.96
C PHE A 436 16.23 25.51 4.07
N ASN A 437 16.52 24.74 5.12
CA ASN A 437 15.90 23.43 5.35
C ASN A 437 14.37 23.55 5.45
N ASN A 438 13.87 24.50 6.24
CA ASN A 438 12.43 24.75 6.39
C ASN A 438 11.79 25.17 5.06
N TYR A 439 12.41 26.13 4.37
CA TYR A 439 11.96 26.61 3.05
C TYR A 439 11.89 25.49 2.01
N ILE A 440 12.96 24.69 1.85
CA ILE A 440 13.00 23.64 0.83
C ILE A 440 12.08 22.45 1.19
N GLU A 441 11.76 22.24 2.47
CA GLU A 441 10.73 21.29 2.91
C GLU A 441 9.30 21.77 2.63
N ASP A 442 9.00 23.06 2.77
CA ASP A 442 7.68 23.59 2.39
C ASP A 442 7.49 23.58 0.86
N ILE A 443 8.54 23.88 0.10
CA ILE A 443 8.57 23.64 -1.34
C ILE A 443 8.35 22.13 -1.63
N ALA A 444 9.04 21.23 -0.93
CA ALA A 444 8.85 19.79 -1.10
C ALA A 444 7.39 19.34 -0.85
N LYS A 445 6.77 19.77 0.26
CA LYS A 445 5.37 19.49 0.60
C LYS A 445 4.41 19.92 -0.52
N SER A 446 4.67 21.07 -1.17
CA SER A 446 3.87 21.56 -2.29
C SER A 446 4.07 20.77 -3.59
N LEU A 447 5.26 20.21 -3.81
CA LEU A 447 5.61 19.45 -5.02
C LEU A 447 5.28 17.95 -4.91
N THR A 448 5.00 17.39 -3.72
CA THR A 448 4.70 15.96 -3.54
C THR A 448 3.53 15.45 -4.40
N GLU A 449 2.46 16.23 -4.58
CA GLU A 449 1.31 15.82 -5.42
C GLU A 449 1.64 15.81 -6.91
N GLN A 450 2.47 16.76 -7.33
CA GLN A 450 3.05 16.78 -8.67
C GLN A 450 4.01 15.61 -8.85
N CYS A 451 4.78 15.24 -7.82
CA CYS A 451 5.62 14.04 -7.83
C CYS A 451 4.79 12.76 -7.99
N ILE A 452 3.65 12.62 -7.33
CA ILE A 452 2.78 11.44 -7.51
C ILE A 452 2.27 11.36 -8.97
N SER A 453 1.97 12.51 -9.59
CA SER A 453 1.28 12.57 -10.90
C SER A 453 2.21 12.62 -12.13
N ASN A 454 3.32 13.36 -12.06
CA ASN A 454 4.12 13.80 -13.20
C ASN A 454 5.52 13.16 -13.24
N ASP A 455 6.29 13.44 -14.30
CA ASP A 455 7.70 13.06 -14.36
C ASP A 455 8.58 13.93 -13.44
N LEU A 456 9.70 13.35 -13.00
CA LEU A 456 10.64 13.95 -12.06
C LEU A 456 11.48 15.09 -12.68
N THR A 457 11.59 15.17 -14.01
CA THR A 457 12.42 16.18 -14.70
C THR A 457 11.98 17.61 -14.41
N THR A 458 10.70 17.93 -14.57
CA THR A 458 10.14 19.25 -14.23
C THR A 458 10.35 19.60 -12.76
N ILE A 459 10.19 18.62 -11.87
CA ILE A 459 10.31 18.80 -10.42
C ILE A 459 11.77 19.07 -10.02
N LYS A 460 12.73 18.39 -10.64
CA LYS A 460 14.16 18.67 -10.50
C LYS A 460 14.47 20.13 -10.87
N THR A 461 14.00 20.59 -12.03
CA THR A 461 14.22 21.96 -12.50
C THR A 461 13.60 23.01 -11.57
N GLU A 462 12.42 22.75 -11.01
CA GLU A 462 11.81 23.68 -10.04
C GLU A 462 12.55 23.68 -8.69
N ILE A 463 13.02 22.54 -8.18
CA ILE A 463 13.87 22.49 -6.97
C ILE A 463 15.17 23.30 -7.17
N GLU A 464 15.82 23.15 -8.32
CA GLU A 464 17.05 23.89 -8.66
C GLU A 464 16.76 25.40 -8.74
N LYS A 465 15.69 25.81 -9.43
CA LYS A 465 15.22 27.20 -9.53
C LYS A 465 14.89 27.84 -8.18
N GLN A 466 14.20 27.12 -7.28
CA GLN A 466 13.88 27.61 -5.94
C GLN A 466 15.15 27.71 -5.07
N THR A 467 16.09 26.76 -5.22
CA THR A 467 17.41 26.81 -4.55
C THR A 467 18.21 28.03 -4.98
N ASP A 468 18.30 28.31 -6.28
CA ASP A 468 19.01 29.46 -6.82
C ASP A 468 18.34 30.80 -6.45
N SER A 469 17.00 30.86 -6.39
CA SER A 469 16.29 32.05 -5.89
C SER A 469 16.63 32.31 -4.43
N PHE A 470 16.55 31.29 -3.57
CA PHE A 470 16.90 31.46 -2.15
C PHE A 470 18.34 31.95 -1.98
N ILE A 471 19.31 31.39 -2.68
CA ILE A 471 20.72 31.82 -2.61
C ILE A 471 20.90 33.30 -3.02
N LYS A 472 20.14 33.76 -4.01
CA LYS A 472 20.18 35.14 -4.50
C LYS A 472 19.48 36.13 -3.56
N ASP A 473 18.28 35.75 -3.10
CA ASP A 473 17.39 36.60 -2.30
C ASP A 473 17.86 36.65 -0.83
N LYS A 474 18.33 35.52 -0.29
CA LYS A 474 18.96 35.34 1.03
C LYS A 474 20.47 35.10 0.89
N SER A 475 21.14 36.02 0.19
CA SER A 475 22.59 35.99 -0.01
C SER A 475 23.37 36.22 1.30
N PHE A 476 23.91 35.14 1.87
CA PHE A 476 24.68 35.11 3.12
C PHE A 476 25.91 36.05 3.12
N GLU A 477 26.48 36.38 1.95
CA GLU A 477 27.57 37.35 1.83
C GLU A 477 27.22 38.75 2.36
N LYS A 478 25.92 39.11 2.34
CA LYS A 478 25.40 40.38 2.89
C LYS A 478 25.41 40.42 4.43
N GLU A 479 25.43 39.26 5.09
CA GLU A 479 25.52 39.17 6.56
C GLU A 479 26.94 39.44 7.07
N MET A 480 27.98 39.30 6.23
CA MET A 480 29.38 39.39 6.69
C MET A 480 29.70 40.71 7.40
N GLU A 481 29.13 41.83 6.95
CA GLU A 481 29.33 43.14 7.55
C GLU A 481 28.59 43.31 8.89
N PRO A 482 27.27 43.02 9.00
CA PRO A 482 26.58 42.87 10.29
C PRO A 482 27.33 42.00 11.30
N LEU A 483 27.87 40.85 10.90
CA LEU A 483 28.58 39.92 11.79
C LEU A 483 29.94 40.50 12.24
N LYS A 484 30.67 41.23 11.37
CA LYS A 484 31.89 41.98 11.76
C LYS A 484 31.58 43.06 12.80
N HIS A 485 30.43 43.73 12.67
CA HIS A 485 29.98 44.75 13.61
C HIS A 485 29.60 44.12 14.96
N GLN A 486 28.79 43.06 14.96
CA GLN A 486 28.42 42.33 16.17
C GLN A 486 29.64 41.81 16.94
N ALA A 487 30.64 41.27 16.24
CA ALA A 487 31.89 40.82 16.87
C ALA A 487 32.68 41.97 17.53
N LEU A 488 32.59 43.19 16.99
CA LEU A 488 33.20 44.36 17.62
C LEU A 488 32.43 44.80 18.87
N GLU A 489 31.09 44.75 18.83
CA GLU A 489 30.26 45.07 20.00
C GLU A 489 30.47 44.06 21.13
N GLU A 490 30.54 42.75 20.84
CA GLU A 490 30.89 41.73 21.84
C GLU A 490 32.30 41.90 22.39
N PHE A 491 33.28 42.27 21.55
CA PHE A 491 34.64 42.55 22.01
C PHE A 491 34.69 43.74 22.98
N ILE A 492 33.97 44.83 22.66
CA ILE A 492 33.85 46.02 23.51
C ILE A 492 33.14 45.68 24.82
N GLU A 493 32.06 44.88 24.78
CA GLU A 493 31.34 44.47 25.98
C GLU A 493 32.25 43.68 26.93
N GLN A 494 32.93 42.65 26.42
CA GLN A 494 33.77 41.75 27.22
C GLN A 494 35.04 42.43 27.78
N ASN A 495 35.70 43.30 27.00
CA ASN A 495 37.03 43.83 27.36
C ASN A 495 37.00 45.26 27.90
N ILE A 496 35.93 46.03 27.65
CA ILE A 496 35.77 47.41 28.15
C ILE A 496 34.65 47.47 29.18
N ILE A 497 33.42 47.10 28.80
CA ILE A 497 32.23 47.41 29.62
C ILE A 497 32.15 46.53 30.87
N MET A 498 32.27 45.20 30.73
CA MET A 498 32.26 44.28 31.87
C MET A 498 33.41 44.55 32.85
N GLN A 499 34.59 44.93 32.36
CA GLN A 499 35.76 45.21 33.20
C GLN A 499 35.68 46.53 33.99
N ARG A 500 34.75 47.45 33.66
CA ARG A 500 34.50 48.68 34.45
C ARG A 500 34.05 48.41 35.90
N SER A 501 33.65 47.18 36.20
CA SER A 501 33.24 46.77 37.55
C SER A 501 34.42 46.47 38.48
N HIS A 502 35.65 46.34 37.97
CA HIS A 502 36.84 45.85 38.68
C HIS A 502 37.88 46.95 39.00
N HIS A 503 37.46 48.20 39.22
CA HIS A 503 38.39 49.31 39.47
C HIS A 503 38.71 49.54 40.97
N ASP A 504 40.01 49.65 41.32
CA ASP A 504 40.47 50.06 42.66
C ASP A 504 40.00 51.45 43.09
N LYS A 505 39.69 52.31 42.10
CA LYS A 505 39.15 53.66 42.30
C LYS A 505 37.96 53.88 41.38
N LYS A 506 36.87 54.43 41.91
CA LYS A 506 35.68 54.77 41.12
C LYS A 506 36.03 55.87 40.08
N PRO A 507 35.79 55.67 38.77
CA PRO A 507 36.07 56.69 37.75
C PRO A 507 35.20 57.95 37.87
N SER A 508 35.67 59.08 37.34
CA SER A 508 34.87 60.31 37.22
C SER A 508 33.75 60.10 36.18
N ALA A 509 32.59 60.74 36.40
CA ALA A 509 31.47 60.68 35.45
C ALA A 509 31.87 61.27 34.07
N LYS A 510 32.75 62.28 34.06
CA LYS A 510 33.31 62.84 32.83
C LYS A 510 34.17 61.84 32.09
N SER A 511 35.11 61.16 32.75
CA SER A 511 35.95 60.12 32.13
C SER A 511 35.12 58.97 31.57
N ILE A 512 34.00 58.61 32.22
CA ILE A 512 33.04 57.61 31.70
C ILE A 512 32.40 58.14 30.40
N THR A 513 31.88 59.36 30.41
CA THR A 513 31.27 60.01 29.23
C THR A 513 32.26 60.15 28.07
N VAL A 514 33.52 60.47 28.36
CA VAL A 514 34.62 60.59 27.40
C VAL A 514 34.94 59.22 26.77
N LEU A 515 35.02 58.15 27.57
CA LEU A 515 35.19 56.78 27.07
C LEU A 515 34.00 56.31 26.23
N GLU A 516 32.77 56.64 26.62
CA GLU A 516 31.55 56.30 25.88
C GLU A 516 31.44 57.05 24.56
N THR A 517 31.84 58.32 24.53
CA THR A 517 31.91 59.12 23.30
C THR A 517 32.90 58.48 22.32
N PHE A 518 34.11 58.16 22.76
CA PHE A 518 35.11 57.49 21.92
C PHE A 518 34.67 56.10 21.44
N VAL A 519 34.09 55.26 22.31
CA VAL A 519 33.54 53.95 21.92
C VAL A 519 32.43 54.08 20.87
N ASN A 520 31.54 55.06 21.03
CA ASN A 520 30.46 55.33 20.06
C ASN A 520 30.97 55.94 18.75
N GLU A 521 32.08 56.66 18.75
CA GLU A 521 32.77 57.11 17.54
C GLU A 521 33.44 55.94 16.80
N VAL A 522 34.11 55.03 17.51
CA VAL A 522 34.70 53.82 16.92
C VAL A 522 33.61 52.94 16.32
N LYS A 523 32.53 52.63 17.05
CA LYS A 523 31.38 51.86 16.52
C LYS A 523 30.79 52.52 15.26
N ARG A 524 30.63 53.84 15.26
CA ARG A 524 30.10 54.61 14.12
C ARG A 524 31.04 54.54 12.92
N ALA A 525 32.34 54.80 13.11
CA ALA A 525 33.34 54.76 12.06
C ALA A 525 33.47 53.37 11.44
N PHE A 526 33.42 52.32 12.25
CA PHE A 526 33.47 50.92 11.79
C PHE A 526 32.27 50.58 10.89
N LYS A 527 31.10 51.19 11.13
CA LYS A 527 29.86 50.98 10.37
C LYS A 527 29.68 51.91 9.16
N THR A 528 30.34 53.07 9.10
CA THR A 528 30.12 54.06 8.01
C THR A 528 31.34 54.32 7.12
N ASN A 529 32.55 53.97 7.55
CA ASN A 529 33.76 54.20 6.77
C ASN A 529 34.02 53.02 5.82
N GLN A 530 34.03 53.30 4.51
CA GLN A 530 34.26 52.32 3.45
C GLN A 530 35.54 51.47 3.62
N LYS A 531 36.52 51.92 4.42
CA LYS A 531 37.71 51.12 4.77
C LYS A 531 37.40 49.84 5.56
N TYR A 532 36.29 49.78 6.30
CA TYR A 532 35.88 48.62 7.10
C TYR A 532 34.67 47.86 6.52
N VAL A 533 33.92 48.48 5.61
CA VAL A 533 32.76 47.89 4.90
C VAL A 533 33.21 46.73 4.01
N GLY A 534 32.50 45.60 4.03
CA GLY A 534 32.79 44.43 3.19
C GLY A 534 33.78 43.39 3.78
N HIS A 535 34.07 42.35 2.98
CA HIS A 535 34.66 41.08 3.47
C HIS A 535 36.05 40.70 2.91
N ASP A 536 36.61 41.42 1.92
CA ASP A 536 38.02 41.24 1.51
C ASP A 536 39.00 41.44 2.68
N ALA A 537 40.19 40.85 2.58
CA ALA A 537 41.29 41.02 3.53
C ALA A 537 41.59 42.49 3.87
N LYS A 538 41.56 43.39 2.87
CA LYS A 538 41.79 44.83 3.07
C LYS A 538 40.81 45.51 4.05
N HIS A 539 39.61 44.95 4.24
CA HIS A 539 38.60 45.43 5.18
C HIS A 539 38.70 44.77 6.58
N PHE A 540 39.57 43.78 6.74
CA PHE A 540 39.86 43.13 8.01
C PHE A 540 41.26 43.50 8.55
N ASP A 541 42.24 43.77 7.68
CA ASP A 541 43.64 44.10 8.02
C ASP A 541 43.77 45.37 8.87
N LEU A 542 42.80 46.29 8.78
CA LEU A 542 42.72 47.53 9.56
C LEU A 542 42.01 47.35 10.93
N ILE A 543 41.40 46.19 11.21
CA ILE A 543 40.68 45.93 12.46
C ILE A 543 41.63 45.82 13.68
N PRO A 544 42.79 45.13 13.61
CA PRO A 544 43.75 45.07 14.72
C PRO A 544 44.13 46.44 15.29
N ASP A 545 44.35 47.44 14.45
CA ASP A 545 44.73 48.79 14.88
C ASP A 545 43.59 49.51 15.63
N VAL A 546 42.35 49.31 15.19
CA VAL A 546 41.14 49.82 15.88
C VAL A 546 40.97 49.15 17.24
N LEU A 547 41.16 47.83 17.33
CA LEU A 547 41.12 47.08 18.59
C LEU A 547 42.26 47.51 19.53
N GLN A 548 43.46 47.76 19.00
CA GLN A 548 44.58 48.29 19.77
C GLN A 548 44.29 49.69 20.31
N ARG A 549 43.74 50.60 19.48
CA ARG A 549 43.35 51.95 19.92
C ARG A 549 42.28 51.89 21.02
N LEU A 550 41.29 51.00 20.88
CA LEU A 550 40.27 50.74 21.92
C LEU A 550 40.90 50.28 23.25
N ILE A 551 41.79 49.28 23.21
CA ILE A 551 42.42 48.73 24.42
C ILE A 551 43.37 49.75 25.08
N ILE A 552 44.23 50.43 24.32
CA ILE A 552 45.12 51.48 24.86
C ILE A 552 44.29 52.57 25.54
N TYR A 553 43.24 53.04 24.89
CA TYR A 553 42.39 54.10 25.42
C TYR A 553 41.63 53.65 26.69
N TYR A 554 41.19 52.39 26.74
CA TYR A 554 40.62 51.79 27.96
C TYR A 554 41.67 51.62 29.08
N CYS A 555 42.91 51.25 28.78
CA CYS A 555 43.99 51.22 29.78
C CYS A 555 44.28 52.61 30.37
N CYS A 556 44.29 53.66 29.54
CA CYS A 556 44.44 55.04 30.00
C CYS A 556 43.30 55.48 30.94
N PHE A 557 42.06 55.05 30.64
CA PHE A 557 40.90 55.25 31.50
C PHE A 557 41.02 54.47 32.83
N ASN A 558 41.37 53.18 32.77
CA ASN A 558 41.47 52.28 33.92
C ASN A 558 42.53 52.73 34.93
N ILE A 559 43.69 53.19 34.44
CA ILE A 559 44.79 53.74 35.26
C ILE A 559 44.45 55.14 35.82
N GLN A 560 43.34 55.75 35.37
CA GLN A 560 42.92 57.11 35.73
C GLN A 560 44.02 58.15 35.48
N LEU A 561 44.65 58.11 34.29
CA LEU A 561 45.76 59.00 33.97
C LEU A 561 45.37 60.49 34.14
N PRO A 562 46.23 61.31 34.78
CA PRO A 562 46.05 62.75 34.80
C PRO A 562 45.87 63.29 33.38
N LEU A 563 44.94 64.22 33.20
CA LEU A 563 44.56 64.78 31.90
C LEU A 563 43.94 63.78 30.90
N PHE A 564 43.44 62.60 31.32
CA PHE A 564 42.64 61.72 30.43
C PHE A 564 41.46 62.47 29.78
N GLU A 565 40.77 63.35 30.53
CA GLU A 565 39.70 64.22 30.03
C GLU A 565 40.18 65.22 28.94
N SER A 566 41.49 65.46 28.83
CA SER A 566 42.14 66.30 27.80
C SER A 566 42.93 65.49 26.77
N ALA A 567 43.07 64.17 26.95
CA ALA A 567 43.99 63.34 26.18
C ALA A 567 43.51 63.07 24.74
N LEU A 568 42.20 63.16 24.46
CA LEU A 568 41.69 63.15 23.07
C LEU A 568 42.28 64.30 22.26
N ASP A 569 42.25 65.50 22.84
CA ASP A 569 42.72 66.74 22.21
C ASP A 569 44.25 66.75 22.02
N LEU A 570 44.98 65.93 22.78
CA LEU A 570 46.41 65.69 22.61
C LEU A 570 46.71 64.59 21.58
N LEU A 571 46.02 63.45 21.66
CA LEU A 571 46.18 62.31 20.75
C LEU A 571 45.77 62.67 19.31
N ASP A 572 44.70 63.43 19.13
CA ASP A 572 44.25 63.90 17.81
C ASP A 572 45.21 64.95 17.21
N LYS A 573 45.89 65.76 18.05
CA LYS A 573 47.03 66.58 17.62
C LYS A 573 48.26 65.74 17.28
N ILE A 574 48.52 64.65 18.00
CA ILE A 574 49.64 63.74 17.71
C ILE A 574 49.39 62.97 16.40
N ASP A 575 48.19 62.44 16.16
CA ASP A 575 47.80 61.81 14.88
C ASP A 575 47.93 62.80 13.70
N LYS A 576 47.68 64.09 13.93
CA LYS A 576 47.75 65.16 12.90
C LYS A 576 49.14 65.79 12.72
N HIS A 577 50.06 65.58 13.66
CA HIS A 577 51.40 66.19 13.64
C HIS A 577 52.57 65.20 13.79
N THR A 578 52.31 63.89 13.75
CA THR A 578 53.34 62.85 13.62
C THR A 578 53.93 62.84 12.21
N VAL A 579 54.79 63.82 11.95
CA VAL A 579 55.78 63.70 10.86
C VAL A 579 56.61 62.44 11.13
N ALA A 580 56.63 61.52 10.18
CA ALA A 580 57.43 60.32 10.26
C ALA A 580 58.92 60.70 10.15
N THR A 581 59.58 60.91 11.29
CA THR A 581 61.02 61.22 11.36
C THR A 581 61.84 60.01 10.91
N ILE A 582 62.09 59.91 9.60
CA ILE A 582 63.05 58.97 9.04
C ILE A 582 64.42 59.37 9.55
N ALA A 583 64.92 58.66 10.56
CA ALA A 583 66.25 58.84 11.09
C ALA A 583 67.29 58.31 10.08
N THR A 584 67.65 59.14 9.09
CA THR A 584 68.82 58.90 8.25
C THR A 584 70.05 58.89 9.13
N SER A 585 70.63 57.71 9.32
CA SER A 585 71.86 57.52 10.10
C SER A 585 72.97 58.43 9.54
N THR A 586 73.48 59.33 10.37
CA THR A 586 74.73 60.04 10.10
C THR A 586 75.88 59.04 10.23
N GLY A 587 76.34 58.52 9.10
CA GLY A 587 77.56 57.71 9.05
C GLY A 587 78.78 58.54 9.44
N SER A 588 79.64 57.93 10.26
CA SER A 588 80.95 58.45 10.68
C SER A 588 81.98 58.44 9.54
#